data_AF-A0A3D0JUB5-F1
#
_entry.id   AF-A0A3D0JUB5-F1
#
_cell.length_a   1.000
_cell.length_b   1.000
_cell.length_c   1.000
_cell.angle_alpha   90.00
_cell.angle_beta   90.00
_cell.angle_gamma   90.00
#
_symmetry.space_group_name_H-M   'P 1'
#
loop_
_entity.id
_entity.type
_entity.pdbx_description
1 polymer ?
#
loop_
_entity_poly.entity_id
_entity_poly.type
_entity_poly.pdbx_seq_one_letter_code
_entity_poly.pdbx_strand_id
1 'polypeptide(L)' 'MTSNDPLHGLTLQAILTALEERIGWEGLAREVDARCFKHEPSIKSSL' A
#
# COMPACT_ATOMS: atom_id res chain seq x y z
N MET A 1 -7.10 25.30 -9.50
CA MET A 1 -7.86 24.56 -8.48
C MET A 1 -6.87 23.65 -7.77
N THR A 2 -6.45 24.00 -6.56
CA THR A 2 -5.63 23.13 -5.73
C THR A 2 -6.55 22.06 -5.17
N SER A 3 -6.34 20.80 -5.56
CA SER A 3 -7.02 19.69 -4.89
C SER A 3 -6.56 19.72 -3.43
N ASN A 4 -7.50 19.90 -2.49
CA ASN A 4 -7.22 19.82 -1.05
C ASN A 4 -7.10 18.35 -0.58
N ASP A 5 -7.10 17.40 -1.50
CA ASP A 5 -6.86 16.00 -1.20
C ASP A 5 -5.37 15.79 -0.93
N PRO A 6 -4.97 15.43 0.30
CA PRO A 6 -3.57 15.21 0.67
C PRO A 6 -2.92 14.04 -0.10
N LEU A 7 -3.70 13.20 -0.77
CA LEU A 7 -3.22 12.09 -1.58
C LEU A 7 -3.14 12.43 -3.08
N HIS A 8 -3.57 13.64 -3.48
CA HIS A 8 -3.57 14.02 -4.90
C HIS A 8 -2.16 14.03 -5.48
N GLY A 9 -1.96 13.30 -6.58
CA GLY A 9 -0.68 13.19 -7.27
C GLY A 9 0.27 12.13 -6.70
N LEU A 10 -0.13 11.39 -5.65
CA LEU A 10 0.62 10.23 -5.19
C LEU A 10 0.33 9.01 -6.06
N THR A 11 1.37 8.20 -6.29
CA THR A 11 1.23 6.92 -6.98
C THR A 11 0.79 5.84 -6.00
N LEU A 12 0.15 4.80 -6.53
CA LEU A 12 -0.21 3.59 -5.78
C LEU A 12 1.01 2.95 -5.11
N GLN A 13 2.16 2.98 -5.79
CA GLN A 13 3.43 2.52 -5.22
C GLN A 13 3.84 3.34 -3.99
N ALA A 14 3.78 4.67 -4.05
CA ALA A 14 4.15 5.52 -2.93
C ALA A 14 3.24 5.28 -1.72
N ILE A 15 1.94 5.13 -1.96
CA ILE A 15 0.95 4.83 -0.92
C ILE A 15 1.23 3.45 -0.31
N LEU A 16 1.45 2.42 -1.14
CA LEU A 16 1.68 1.06 -0.66
C LEU A 16 2.98 0.94 0.15
N THR A 17 4.07 1.57 -0.30
CA THR A 17 5.34 1.63 0.46
C THR A 17 5.14 2.31 1.82
N ALA A 18 4.43 3.45 1.87
CA ALA A 18 4.16 4.13 3.13
C ALA A 18 3.28 3.30 4.07
N LEU A 19 2.34 2.50 3.55
CA LEU A 19 1.53 1.59 4.36
C LEU A 19 2.38 0.42 4.87
N GLU A 20 3.21 -0.18 4.03
CA GLU A 20 4.13 -1.24 4.44
C GLU A 20 5.07 -0.78 5.56
N GLU A 21 5.68 0.40 5.44
CA GLU A 21 6.56 0.95 6.48
C GLU A 21 5.83 1.17 7.82
N ARG A 22 4.53 1.47 7.77
CA ARG A 22 3.73 1.80 8.96
C ARG A 22 3.12 0.59 9.66
N ILE A 23 2.60 -0.38 8.90
CA ILE A 23 1.84 -1.51 9.44
C ILE A 23 2.38 -2.88 9.01
N GLY A 24 3.39 -2.91 8.14
CA GLY A 24 3.97 -4.14 7.60
C GLY A 24 3.01 -4.92 6.70
N TRP A 25 3.54 -5.96 6.06
CA TRP A 25 2.74 -6.88 5.23
C TRP A 25 1.69 -7.65 6.03
N GLU A 26 1.99 -8.02 7.28
CA GLU A 26 1.01 -8.66 8.17
C GLU A 26 -0.16 -7.73 8.48
N GLY A 27 0.11 -6.45 8.73
CA GLY A 27 -0.94 -5.44 8.92
C GLY A 27 -1.77 -5.27 7.65
N LEU A 28 -1.12 -5.15 6.49
CA LEU A 28 -1.80 -5.07 5.19
C LEU A 28 -2.69 -6.29 4.94
N ALA A 29 -2.22 -7.51 5.21
CA ALA A 29 -2.97 -8.75 5.05
C ALA A 29 -4.15 -8.89 6.04
N ARG A 30 -4.11 -8.18 7.18
CA ARG A 30 -5.18 -8.12 8.17
C ARG A 30 -6.27 -7.13 7.76
N GLU A 31 -5.88 -5.99 7.20
CA GLU A 31 -6.83 -4.97 6.72
C GLU A 31 -7.43 -5.35 5.35
N VAL A 32 -6.66 -6.03 4.50
CA VAL A 32 -7.08 -6.45 3.15
C VAL A 32 -6.71 -7.92 2.94
N ASP A 33 -7.72 -8.75 2.71
CA ASP A 33 -7.52 -10.17 2.39
C ASP A 33 -7.07 -10.36 0.93
N ALA A 34 -5.82 -10.02 0.65
CA ALA A 34 -5.18 -10.22 -0.64
C ALA A 34 -4.01 -11.20 -0.53
N ARG A 35 -3.96 -12.17 -1.47
CA ARG A 35 -2.92 -13.21 -1.49
C ARG A 35 -1.51 -12.62 -1.63
N CYS A 36 -1.33 -11.54 -2.41
CA CYS A 36 -0.03 -10.88 -2.60
C CYS A 36 0.55 -10.28 -1.31
N PHE A 37 -0.28 -9.97 -0.31
CA PHE A 37 0.19 -9.51 1.01
C PHE A 37 0.53 -10.65 1.96
N LYS A 38 0.05 -11.87 1.68
CA LYS A 38 0.22 -13.06 2.52
C LYS A 38 1.32 -14.00 2.03
N HIS A 39 1.58 -14.04 0.72
CA HIS A 39 2.48 -15.00 0.10
C HIS A 39 3.57 -14.29 -0.71
N GLU A 40 4.82 -14.42 -0.25
CA GLU A 40 6.00 -13.76 -0.84
C GLU A 40 5.74 -12.25 -1.10
N PRO A 41 5.40 -11.51 -0.04
CA PRO A 41 4.95 -10.14 -0.20
C PRO A 41 6.08 -9.26 -0.74
N SER A 42 5.76 -8.48 -1.76
CA SER A 42 6.66 -7.49 -2.32
C SER A 42 5.87 -6.37 -2.98
N ILE A 43 6.45 -5.17 -3.08
CA ILE A 43 5.83 -4.04 -3.78
C ILE A 43 5.57 -4.40 -5.26
N LYS A 44 6.50 -5.10 -5.91
CA LYS A 44 6.36 -5.49 -7.33
C LYS A 44 5.28 -6.54 -7.59
N SER A 45 5.01 -7.44 -6.64
CA SER A 45 3.96 -8.46 -6.79
C SER A 45 2.58 -7.96 -6.39
N SER A 46 2.53 -6.80 -5.72
CA SER A 46 1.30 -6.16 -5.24
C SER A 46 0.75 -5.09 -6.18
N LEU A 47 1.58 -4.60 -7.11
CA LEU A 47 1.24 -3.64 -8.16
C LEU A 47 1.12 -4.37 -9.50
#